data_AF-A0A3N0UY46-F1
#
_entry.id   AF-A0A3N0UY46-F1
#
_cell.length_a   1.000
_cell.length_b   1.000
_cell.length_c   1.000
_cell.angle_alpha   90.00
_cell.angle_beta   90.00
_cell.angle_gamma   90.00
#
_symmetry.space_group_name_H-M   'P 1'
#
loop_
_entity.id
_entity.type
_entity.pdbx_description
1 polymer ?
#
loop_
_entity_poly.entity_id
_entity_poly.type
_entity_poly.pdbx_seq_one_letter_code
_entity_poly.pdbx_strand_id
1 'polypeptide(L)'
;MSQMKKGKPVETISGTDADDQLNGGNSGEILFGGLGNDAINGNNGNDTLDGGDGNDVVNGGNGKDVLLGGLGDDLLAGDNGKDELDGGDGNDELQGGNGKDLLLGGLGDDLLDGGLGGDDMRGGDGNDVYIVSNKPDRVSEAGNSGIDTVLTSIKKYTLDNNVENLEYTGSNKFSGTGNQLDNQIIGGVADDELSGGNGNDVLIGGAGSDELDGGNGADIFVLNSLSGVDEFEDFTAGEDMISIDTLVFTGLTSNEAGTLDESAFGFGSSATTSEQRILFDQASGSVLYDADGAGGTDAVAIAIVGVDASLTAADFAVV
;
A
#
# COMPACT_ATOMS: atom_id res chain seq x y z
N MET A 1 58.41 0.35 -24.11
CA MET A 1 58.06 0.20 -22.67
C MET A 1 56.59 0.53 -22.52
N SER A 2 55.74 -0.49 -22.42
CA SER A 2 54.31 -0.29 -22.11
C SER A 2 54.23 0.01 -20.62
N GLN A 3 53.92 1.26 -20.26
CA GLN A 3 53.58 1.57 -18.87
C GLN A 3 52.15 1.07 -18.65
N MET A 4 52.04 -0.06 -17.93
CA MET A 4 50.78 -0.47 -17.33
C MET A 4 50.31 0.71 -16.47
N LYS A 5 49.20 1.36 -16.86
CA LYS A 5 48.46 2.23 -15.96
C LYS A 5 47.99 1.33 -14.82
N LYS A 6 48.73 1.30 -13.70
CA LYS A 6 48.14 0.85 -12.44
C LYS A 6 46.91 1.74 -12.22
N GLY A 7 45.74 1.13 -12.05
CA GLY A 7 44.54 1.88 -11.67
C GLY A 7 44.86 2.76 -10.47
N LYS A 8 44.24 3.94 -10.39
CA LYS A 8 44.33 4.74 -9.16
C LYS A 8 43.88 3.84 -7.99
N PRO A 9 44.57 3.87 -6.84
CA PRO A 9 44.09 3.13 -5.67
C PRO A 9 42.71 3.65 -5.29
N VAL A 10 41.84 2.75 -4.80
CA VAL A 10 40.58 3.11 -4.14
C VAL A 10 40.94 3.98 -2.95
N GLU A 11 40.33 5.17 -2.85
CA GLU A 11 40.55 6.09 -1.72
C GLU A 11 39.58 5.72 -0.59
N THR A 12 40.08 5.74 0.65
CA THR A 12 39.26 5.48 1.84
C THR A 12 39.19 6.76 2.66
N ILE A 13 37.97 7.16 3.01
CA ILE A 13 37.66 8.29 3.88
C ILE A 13 36.93 7.73 5.10
N SER A 14 37.30 8.19 6.29
CA SER A 14 36.66 7.76 7.53
C SER A 14 36.32 8.98 8.36
N GLY A 15 35.12 9.01 8.89
CA GLY A 15 34.66 9.93 9.92
C GLY A 15 35.22 9.56 11.29
N THR A 16 34.57 10.12 12.29
CA THR A 16 34.90 10.07 13.71
C THR A 16 33.72 9.44 14.47
N ASP A 17 33.64 9.70 15.77
CA ASP A 17 32.53 9.24 16.61
C ASP A 17 31.44 10.33 16.75
N ALA A 18 31.45 11.33 15.86
CA ALA A 18 30.58 12.50 15.91
C ALA A 18 30.04 12.79 14.52
N ASP A 19 28.92 13.51 14.45
CA ASP A 19 28.28 13.91 13.20
C ASP A 19 29.27 14.53 12.19
N ASP A 20 29.54 13.78 11.13
CA ASP A 20 30.52 14.08 10.10
C ASP A 20 29.85 14.42 8.75
N GLN A 21 30.66 15.02 7.88
CA GLN A 21 30.28 15.38 6.52
C GLN A 21 31.34 14.84 5.56
N LEU A 22 31.07 13.70 4.95
CA LEU A 22 32.01 12.98 4.11
C LEU A 22 31.63 13.14 2.64
N ASN A 23 32.62 13.49 1.81
CA ASN A 23 32.41 13.69 0.38
C ASN A 23 33.45 12.92 -0.42
N GLY A 24 32.97 12.03 -1.28
CA GLY A 24 33.71 11.32 -2.30
C GLY A 24 34.06 12.22 -3.48
N GLY A 25 34.53 11.60 -4.56
CA GLY A 25 35.16 12.24 -5.69
C GLY A 25 34.51 11.91 -7.03
N ASN A 26 35.33 11.47 -7.98
CA ASN A 26 34.87 11.05 -9.31
C ASN A 26 35.33 9.62 -9.64
N SER A 27 35.82 8.90 -8.65
CA SER A 27 36.31 7.52 -8.76
C SER A 27 35.56 6.66 -7.75
N GLY A 28 35.77 5.34 -7.77
CA GLY A 28 35.24 4.51 -6.68
C GLY A 28 36.03 4.72 -5.40
N GLU A 29 35.33 5.08 -4.34
CA GLU A 29 35.82 5.32 -2.99
C GLU A 29 35.13 4.44 -1.95
N ILE A 30 35.72 4.37 -0.76
CA ILE A 30 35.11 3.74 0.41
C ILE A 30 34.99 4.80 1.50
N LEU A 31 33.78 5.10 1.95
CA LEU A 31 33.49 6.10 2.97
C LEU A 31 32.84 5.41 4.18
N PHE A 32 33.36 5.68 5.38
CA PHE A 32 32.80 5.18 6.64
C PHE A 32 32.43 6.37 7.52
N GLY A 33 31.18 6.49 7.94
CA GLY A 33 30.69 7.50 8.89
C GLY A 33 31.25 7.26 10.28
N GLY A 34 30.83 6.15 10.91
CA GLY A 34 31.33 5.71 12.19
C GLY A 34 30.24 5.71 13.24
N LEU A 35 30.35 6.58 14.25
CA LEU A 35 29.24 6.83 15.18
C LEU A 35 28.75 8.26 14.96
N GLY A 36 27.50 8.52 15.33
CA GLY A 36 26.90 9.84 15.21
C GLY A 36 26.08 9.93 13.92
N ASN A 37 25.43 11.07 13.71
CA ASN A 37 24.54 11.25 12.57
C ASN A 37 25.32 11.89 11.43
N ASP A 38 25.74 11.07 10.49
CA ASP A 38 26.65 11.43 9.42
C ASP A 38 25.91 11.78 8.13
N ALA A 39 26.50 12.66 7.33
CA ALA A 39 26.09 12.81 5.94
C ALA A 39 27.24 12.41 5.01
N ILE A 40 26.96 11.43 4.16
CA ILE A 40 27.92 10.79 3.27
C ILE A 40 27.45 10.96 1.82
N ASN A 41 28.33 11.41 0.94
CA ASN A 41 28.03 11.59 -0.47
C ASN A 41 29.14 11.02 -1.37
N GLY A 42 28.86 9.97 -2.14
CA GLY A 42 29.79 9.31 -3.08
C GLY A 42 30.11 10.14 -4.34
N ASN A 43 29.13 10.93 -4.81
CA ASN A 43 29.18 11.75 -6.03
C ASN A 43 29.22 10.96 -7.35
N ASN A 44 30.40 10.62 -7.88
CA ASN A 44 30.51 9.77 -9.05
C ASN A 44 31.56 8.72 -8.76
N GLY A 45 31.31 7.48 -9.16
CA GLY A 45 32.20 6.43 -8.76
C GLY A 45 31.50 5.10 -8.84
N ASN A 46 32.12 4.08 -8.31
CA ASN A 46 31.38 2.92 -7.85
C ASN A 46 31.80 2.83 -6.40
N ASP A 47 30.99 3.41 -5.54
CA ASP A 47 31.35 3.72 -4.17
C ASP A 47 30.86 2.64 -3.21
N THR A 48 31.49 2.56 -2.05
CA THR A 48 30.99 1.78 -0.91
C THR A 48 30.89 2.73 0.27
N LEU A 49 29.67 2.99 0.71
CA LEU A 49 29.33 3.97 1.72
C LEU A 49 28.71 3.21 2.90
N ASP A 50 29.18 3.50 4.11
CA ASP A 50 28.75 2.85 5.34
C ASP A 50 28.52 3.95 6.38
N GLY A 51 27.26 4.14 6.79
CA GLY A 51 26.83 5.12 7.79
C GLY A 51 27.40 4.78 9.16
N GLY A 52 27.01 3.62 9.68
CA GLY A 52 27.49 3.09 10.95
C GLY A 52 26.41 3.16 12.01
N ASP A 53 26.73 3.67 13.21
CA ASP A 53 25.72 3.86 14.25
C ASP A 53 25.26 5.33 14.24
N GLY A 54 23.96 5.57 14.12
CA GLY A 54 23.38 6.91 14.10
C GLY A 54 22.22 6.98 13.13
N ASN A 55 21.61 8.15 13.02
CA ASN A 55 20.64 8.38 11.96
C ASN A 55 21.35 9.12 10.83
N ASP A 56 21.73 8.38 9.80
CA ASP A 56 22.63 8.82 8.75
C ASP A 56 21.90 9.21 7.47
N VAL A 57 22.57 10.03 6.66
CA VAL A 57 22.13 10.38 5.31
C VAL A 57 23.20 9.96 4.32
N VAL A 58 22.94 8.91 3.54
CA VAL A 58 23.93 8.30 2.65
C VAL A 58 23.46 8.40 1.19
N ASN A 59 24.23 9.09 0.34
CA ASN A 59 23.92 9.27 -1.08
C ASN A 59 25.04 8.68 -1.97
N GLY A 60 24.69 7.73 -2.85
CA GLY A 60 25.61 7.09 -3.80
C GLY A 60 26.03 8.02 -4.93
N GLY A 61 25.05 8.62 -5.60
CA GLY A 61 25.26 9.57 -6.68
C GLY A 61 25.24 8.90 -8.06
N ASN A 62 26.39 8.78 -8.73
CA ASN A 62 26.44 8.17 -10.05
C ASN A 62 27.35 6.95 -10.03
N GLY A 63 26.81 5.82 -10.43
CA GLY A 63 27.54 4.62 -10.81
C GLY A 63 26.89 3.38 -10.24
N LYS A 64 27.70 2.42 -9.81
CA LYS A 64 27.17 1.25 -9.12
C LYS A 64 27.72 1.28 -7.71
N ASP A 65 26.85 1.67 -6.80
CA ASP A 65 27.20 1.97 -5.43
C ASP A 65 26.67 0.87 -4.50
N VAL A 66 27.27 0.79 -3.32
CA VAL A 66 26.82 -0.04 -2.19
C VAL A 66 26.67 0.89 -1.00
N LEU A 67 25.47 0.98 -0.45
CA LEU A 67 25.13 1.84 0.69
C LEU A 67 24.67 0.95 1.84
N LEU A 68 25.27 1.14 3.01
CA LEU A 68 24.89 0.52 4.27
C LEU A 68 24.50 1.64 5.24
N GLY A 69 23.30 1.58 5.80
CA GLY A 69 22.83 2.49 6.86
C GLY A 69 23.50 2.13 8.18
N GLY A 70 23.13 0.99 8.74
CA GLY A 70 23.73 0.42 9.93
C GLY A 70 22.75 0.32 11.09
N LEU A 71 23.02 1.02 12.19
CA LEU A 71 22.10 1.11 13.33
C LEU A 71 21.50 2.51 13.41
N GLY A 72 20.19 2.63 13.49
CA GLY A 72 19.48 3.90 13.61
C GLY A 72 18.55 4.11 12.43
N ASP A 73 17.79 5.20 12.43
CA ASP A 73 16.84 5.47 11.34
C ASP A 73 17.57 6.25 10.23
N ASP A 74 17.85 5.58 9.11
CA ASP A 74 18.71 6.06 8.04
C ASP A 74 17.96 6.50 6.79
N LEU A 75 18.58 7.40 6.02
CA LEU A 75 18.12 7.81 4.69
C LEU A 75 19.17 7.45 3.65
N LEU A 76 18.86 6.49 2.78
CA LEU A 76 19.75 6.00 1.72
C LEU A 76 19.20 6.36 0.34
N ALA A 77 20.04 6.95 -0.51
CA ALA A 77 19.71 7.26 -1.90
C ALA A 77 20.78 6.73 -2.87
N GLY A 78 20.41 5.78 -3.75
CA GLY A 78 21.28 5.24 -4.80
C GLY A 78 21.53 6.20 -5.96
N ASP A 79 20.55 7.07 -6.26
CA ASP A 79 20.56 8.03 -7.36
C ASP A 79 20.65 7.40 -8.76
N ASN A 80 21.83 7.22 -9.36
CA ASN A 80 21.96 6.72 -10.72
C ASN A 80 22.87 5.50 -10.78
N GLY A 81 22.31 4.38 -11.19
CA GLY A 81 23.00 3.33 -11.91
C GLY A 81 22.51 1.96 -11.54
N LYS A 82 23.24 1.19 -10.72
CA LYS A 82 22.73 -0.13 -10.31
C LYS A 82 23.20 -0.42 -8.90
N ASP A 83 22.37 -0.02 -7.95
CA ASP A 83 22.80 0.19 -6.59
C ASP A 83 22.29 -0.93 -5.67
N GLU A 84 22.94 -1.05 -4.53
CA GLU A 84 22.62 -1.99 -3.47
C GLU A 84 22.55 -1.20 -2.18
N LEU A 85 21.34 -1.12 -1.60
CA LEU A 85 21.03 -0.38 -0.40
C LEU A 85 20.60 -1.38 0.67
N ASP A 86 21.19 -1.27 1.86
CA ASP A 86 20.88 -2.05 3.05
C ASP A 86 20.68 -1.06 4.21
N GLY A 87 19.44 -0.93 4.70
CA GLY A 87 19.07 -0.03 5.79
C GLY A 87 19.72 -0.47 7.09
N GLY A 88 19.39 -1.68 7.55
CA GLY A 88 20.01 -2.30 8.72
C GLY A 88 19.01 -2.42 9.86
N ASP A 89 19.35 -1.90 11.04
CA ASP A 89 18.45 -1.85 12.18
C ASP A 89 17.90 -0.43 12.32
N GLY A 90 16.59 -0.23 12.29
CA GLY A 90 15.97 1.09 12.41
C GLY A 90 14.81 1.23 11.44
N ASN A 91 14.11 2.36 11.49
CA ASN A 91 13.06 2.64 10.51
C ASN A 91 13.66 3.44 9.36
N ASP A 92 14.01 2.78 8.28
CA ASP A 92 14.85 3.35 7.21
C ASP A 92 14.03 3.84 6.02
N GLU A 93 14.56 4.85 5.31
CA GLU A 93 14.04 5.32 4.02
C GLU A 93 15.06 5.04 2.91
N LEU A 94 14.71 4.13 2.00
CA LEU A 94 15.57 3.69 0.90
C LEU A 94 14.99 4.13 -0.45
N GLN A 95 15.78 4.91 -1.20
CA GLN A 95 15.47 5.31 -2.57
C GLN A 95 16.49 4.75 -3.57
N GLY A 96 16.07 3.81 -4.41
CA GLY A 96 16.92 3.21 -5.44
C GLY A 96 17.34 4.21 -6.52
N GLY A 97 16.39 4.99 -7.03
CA GLY A 97 16.65 6.01 -8.05
C GLY A 97 16.54 5.44 -9.46
N ASN A 98 17.51 5.75 -10.34
CA ASN A 98 17.55 5.24 -11.70
C ASN A 98 18.39 3.98 -11.74
N GLY A 99 17.83 2.85 -12.16
CA GLY A 99 18.66 1.66 -12.21
C GLY A 99 17.92 0.35 -12.23
N LYS A 100 18.53 -0.62 -11.56
CA LYS A 100 17.99 -1.94 -11.31
C LYS A 100 18.51 -2.34 -9.94
N ASP A 101 17.86 -1.80 -8.94
CA ASP A 101 18.46 -1.66 -7.63
C ASP A 101 18.01 -2.81 -6.73
N LEU A 102 18.81 -3.08 -5.70
CA LEU A 102 18.46 -4.00 -4.63
C LEU A 102 18.30 -3.16 -3.36
N LEU A 103 17.10 -3.18 -2.79
CA LEU A 103 16.79 -2.50 -1.54
C LEU A 103 16.46 -3.56 -0.48
N LEU A 104 17.16 -3.48 0.64
CA LEU A 104 16.97 -4.31 1.83
C LEU A 104 16.68 -3.34 2.99
N GLY A 105 15.48 -3.39 3.58
CA GLY A 105 15.12 -2.57 4.73
C GLY A 105 15.85 -3.03 5.97
N GLY A 106 15.56 -4.25 6.43
CA GLY A 106 16.24 -4.90 7.54
C GLY A 106 15.30 -5.12 8.72
N LEU A 107 15.62 -4.56 9.88
CA LEU A 107 14.75 -4.59 11.07
C LEU A 107 14.14 -3.22 11.28
N GLY A 108 12.82 -3.13 11.40
CA GLY A 108 12.11 -1.88 11.64
C GLY A 108 11.02 -1.65 10.61
N ASP A 109 10.27 -0.57 10.75
CA ASP A 109 9.24 -0.23 9.78
C ASP A 109 9.88 0.64 8.68
N ASP A 110 10.15 0.06 7.51
CA ASP A 110 10.94 0.67 6.45
C ASP A 110 10.09 1.22 5.28
N LEU A 111 10.60 2.23 4.60
CA LEU A 111 10.05 2.78 3.35
C LEU A 111 10.99 2.53 2.18
N LEU A 112 10.54 1.72 1.21
CA LEU A 112 11.33 1.33 0.04
C LEU A 112 10.72 1.91 -1.25
N ASP A 113 11.42 2.83 -1.90
CA ASP A 113 11.10 3.35 -3.23
C ASP A 113 12.14 2.89 -4.26
N GLY A 114 11.77 1.92 -5.09
CA GLY A 114 12.64 1.43 -6.17
C GLY A 114 12.98 2.50 -7.22
N GLY A 115 12.16 3.54 -7.37
CA GLY A 115 12.40 4.59 -8.36
C GLY A 115 12.10 4.14 -9.80
N LEU A 116 13.01 4.45 -10.74
CA LEU A 116 12.94 4.04 -12.14
C LEU A 116 13.80 2.81 -12.37
N GLY A 117 13.18 1.69 -12.73
CA GLY A 117 13.99 0.51 -12.90
C GLY A 117 13.21 -0.77 -12.99
N GLY A 118 13.87 -1.82 -12.57
CA GLY A 118 13.26 -3.11 -12.35
C GLY A 118 13.94 -3.67 -11.14
N ASP A 119 13.40 -3.27 -9.99
CA ASP A 119 14.07 -3.25 -8.71
C ASP A 119 13.61 -4.41 -7.85
N ASP A 120 14.51 -4.94 -7.03
CA ASP A 120 14.20 -6.00 -6.06
C ASP A 120 14.14 -5.34 -4.68
N MET A 121 12.95 -5.31 -4.07
CA MET A 121 12.71 -4.69 -2.76
C MET A 121 12.34 -5.74 -1.73
N ARG A 122 12.97 -5.68 -0.55
CA ARG A 122 12.70 -6.54 0.61
C ARG A 122 12.73 -5.66 1.86
N GLY A 123 11.60 -5.58 2.54
CA GLY A 123 11.40 -4.82 3.77
C GLY A 123 12.15 -5.51 4.89
N GLY A 124 11.62 -6.58 5.46
CA GLY A 124 12.37 -7.42 6.38
C GLY A 124 11.54 -7.85 7.56
N ASP A 125 11.88 -7.41 8.77
CA ASP A 125 11.03 -7.55 9.96
C ASP A 125 10.44 -6.17 10.28
N GLY A 126 9.13 -6.04 10.41
CA GLY A 126 8.46 -4.75 10.64
C GLY A 126 7.28 -4.58 9.69
N ASN A 127 6.63 -3.41 9.75
CA ASN A 127 5.53 -3.07 8.86
C ASN A 127 6.06 -2.14 7.77
N ASP A 128 6.37 -2.73 6.62
CA ASP A 128 7.11 -2.06 5.57
C ASP A 128 6.18 -1.46 4.51
N VAL A 129 6.66 -0.38 3.88
CA VAL A 129 5.95 0.30 2.80
C VAL A 129 6.77 0.27 1.52
N TYR A 130 6.18 -0.32 0.48
CA TYR A 130 6.77 -0.44 -0.85
C TYR A 130 6.12 0.53 -1.83
N ILE A 131 6.89 1.44 -2.40
CA ILE A 131 6.44 2.29 -3.51
C ILE A 131 6.77 1.58 -4.83
N VAL A 132 5.75 0.98 -5.44
CA VAL A 132 5.88 0.21 -6.67
C VAL A 132 5.37 1.02 -7.87
N SER A 133 6.31 1.62 -8.62
CA SER A 133 5.98 2.52 -9.73
C SER A 133 6.20 1.90 -11.12
N ASN A 134 6.97 0.81 -11.23
CA ASN A 134 7.22 0.12 -12.50
C ASN A 134 6.84 -1.36 -12.47
N LYS A 135 6.34 -1.85 -13.60
CA LYS A 135 5.98 -3.28 -13.74
C LYS A 135 7.11 -4.29 -13.50
N PRO A 136 8.40 -3.99 -13.75
CA PRO A 136 9.46 -4.96 -13.51
C PRO A 136 9.89 -5.06 -12.04
N ASP A 137 9.41 -4.16 -11.17
CA ASP A 137 9.72 -4.15 -9.74
C ASP A 137 9.17 -5.41 -9.07
N ARG A 138 9.85 -5.87 -8.02
CA ARG A 138 9.53 -7.08 -7.28
C ARG A 138 9.54 -6.78 -5.79
N VAL A 139 8.45 -7.16 -5.13
CA VAL A 139 8.32 -7.13 -3.68
C VAL A 139 8.54 -8.55 -3.16
N SER A 140 9.23 -8.70 -2.04
CA SER A 140 9.53 -10.00 -1.48
C SER A 140 9.55 -9.96 0.04
N GLU A 141 8.51 -10.52 0.63
CA GLU A 141 8.33 -10.60 2.08
C GLU A 141 8.54 -12.00 2.67
N ALA A 142 8.99 -12.04 3.92
CA ALA A 142 9.00 -13.25 4.72
C ALA A 142 7.67 -13.41 5.49
N GLY A 143 7.29 -14.65 5.80
CA GLY A 143 6.01 -14.89 6.50
C GLY A 143 6.07 -14.50 7.97
N ASN A 144 5.04 -13.79 8.46
CA ASN A 144 4.91 -13.24 9.82
C ASN A 144 5.96 -12.17 10.19
N SER A 145 6.39 -11.37 9.22
CA SER A 145 7.35 -10.28 9.42
C SER A 145 6.69 -8.96 9.84
N GLY A 146 5.41 -8.76 9.53
CA GLY A 146 4.62 -7.62 9.98
C GLY A 146 3.34 -7.52 9.17
N ILE A 147 2.86 -6.29 8.95
CA ILE A 147 1.75 -5.96 8.07
C ILE A 147 2.27 -4.98 7.01
N ASP A 148 2.48 -5.50 5.81
CA ASP A 148 3.21 -4.78 4.77
C ASP A 148 2.26 -4.16 3.75
N THR A 149 2.68 -3.01 3.20
CA THR A 149 1.84 -2.21 2.31
C THR A 149 2.52 -1.92 0.99
N VAL A 150 1.85 -2.25 -0.11
CA VAL A 150 2.25 -1.78 -1.45
C VAL A 150 1.43 -0.56 -1.83
N LEU A 151 2.12 0.55 -2.06
CA LEU A 151 1.58 1.74 -2.72
C LEU A 151 1.94 1.67 -4.21
N THR A 152 0.96 1.65 -5.10
CA THR A 152 1.24 1.55 -6.54
C THR A 152 0.47 2.55 -7.38
N SER A 153 1.10 3.01 -8.47
CA SER A 153 0.43 3.76 -9.54
C SER A 153 0.25 2.93 -10.82
N ILE A 154 0.60 1.64 -10.76
CA ILE A 154 0.47 0.70 -11.87
C ILE A 154 -0.99 0.26 -11.98
N LYS A 155 -1.60 0.45 -13.16
CA LYS A 155 -3.03 0.16 -13.41
C LYS A 155 -3.47 -1.31 -13.22
N LYS A 156 -2.53 -2.24 -13.05
CA LYS A 156 -2.81 -3.64 -12.77
C LYS A 156 -1.70 -4.21 -11.92
N TYR A 157 -2.04 -4.64 -10.71
CA TYR A 157 -1.09 -5.14 -9.73
C TYR A 157 -1.71 -6.30 -8.94
N THR A 158 -0.88 -7.28 -8.60
CA THR A 158 -1.25 -8.43 -7.78
C THR A 158 -0.22 -8.50 -6.67
N LEU A 159 -0.67 -8.56 -5.40
CA LEU A 159 0.22 -8.67 -4.26
C LEU A 159 1.08 -9.93 -4.38
N ASP A 160 2.37 -9.79 -4.10
CA ASP A 160 3.24 -10.92 -3.83
C ASP A 160 2.80 -11.60 -2.51
N ASN A 161 3.29 -12.82 -2.25
CA ASN A 161 2.93 -13.52 -1.00
C ASN A 161 3.43 -12.75 0.23
N ASN A 162 2.73 -12.91 1.35
CA ASN A 162 3.08 -12.32 2.64
C ASN A 162 2.94 -10.80 2.72
N VAL A 163 2.30 -10.16 1.73
CA VAL A 163 1.94 -8.74 1.80
C VAL A 163 0.45 -8.62 2.06
N GLU A 164 0.06 -7.79 3.02
CA GLU A 164 -1.32 -7.67 3.48
C GLU A 164 -2.08 -6.55 2.78
N ASN A 165 -1.44 -5.40 2.50
CA ASN A 165 -2.15 -4.22 2.03
C ASN A 165 -1.75 -3.79 0.62
N LEU A 166 -2.74 -3.40 -0.19
CA LEU A 166 -2.57 -2.82 -1.51
C LEU A 166 -3.35 -1.51 -1.62
N GLU A 167 -2.65 -0.40 -1.88
CA GLU A 167 -3.27 0.90 -2.11
C GLU A 167 -2.86 1.46 -3.48
N TYR A 168 -3.86 1.84 -4.26
CA TYR A 168 -3.64 2.49 -5.54
C TYR A 168 -3.59 4.01 -5.39
N THR A 169 -2.45 4.60 -5.74
CA THR A 169 -2.21 6.05 -5.66
C THR A 169 -2.44 6.77 -6.99
N GLY A 170 -2.86 6.05 -8.03
CA GLY A 170 -3.16 6.60 -9.35
C GLY A 170 -4.58 7.18 -9.45
N SER A 171 -4.97 7.56 -10.67
CA SER A 171 -6.31 8.15 -10.96
C SER A 171 -6.99 7.54 -12.20
N ASN A 172 -6.43 6.46 -12.75
CA ASN A 172 -7.04 5.70 -13.84
C ASN A 172 -7.66 4.42 -13.29
N LYS A 173 -8.57 3.78 -14.04
CA LYS A 173 -9.02 2.41 -13.76
C LYS A 173 -7.84 1.52 -13.37
N PHE A 174 -7.97 0.91 -12.20
CA PHE A 174 -7.06 0.00 -11.54
C PHE A 174 -7.64 -1.41 -11.54
N SER A 175 -6.76 -2.40 -11.56
CA SER A 175 -7.07 -3.81 -11.39
C SER A 175 -6.16 -4.34 -10.29
N GLY A 176 -6.68 -4.43 -9.07
CA GLY A 176 -5.98 -4.87 -7.88
C GLY A 176 -6.33 -6.31 -7.54
N THR A 177 -5.36 -7.11 -7.12
CA THR A 177 -5.60 -8.48 -6.66
C THR A 177 -4.78 -8.77 -5.41
N GLY A 178 -5.41 -9.31 -4.38
CA GLY A 178 -4.74 -9.79 -3.17
C GLY A 178 -4.06 -11.14 -3.37
N ASN A 179 -3.87 -11.88 -2.29
CA ASN A 179 -3.17 -13.15 -2.23
C ASN A 179 -3.97 -14.22 -1.42
N GLN A 180 -3.34 -14.92 -0.48
CA GLN A 180 -3.98 -15.96 0.34
C GLN A 180 -4.24 -15.51 1.79
N LEU A 181 -3.88 -14.28 2.11
CA LEU A 181 -4.00 -13.66 3.42
C LEU A 181 -5.26 -12.80 3.48
N ASP A 182 -5.60 -12.36 4.69
CA ASP A 182 -6.62 -11.34 4.91
C ASP A 182 -6.06 -9.99 4.41
N ASN A 183 -6.41 -9.60 3.19
CA ASN A 183 -5.88 -8.42 2.52
C ASN A 183 -6.76 -7.18 2.68
N GLN A 184 -6.14 -6.00 2.78
CA GLN A 184 -6.83 -4.73 2.58
C GLN A 184 -6.48 -4.16 1.21
N ILE A 185 -7.49 -3.91 0.38
CA ILE A 185 -7.30 -3.39 -0.99
C ILE A 185 -8.08 -2.09 -1.17
N ILE A 186 -7.37 -1.03 -1.52
CA ILE A 186 -7.91 0.33 -1.72
C ILE A 186 -7.71 0.74 -3.19
N GLY A 187 -8.83 0.95 -3.88
CA GLY A 187 -8.91 1.53 -5.21
C GLY A 187 -8.74 3.05 -5.21
N GLY A 188 -9.08 3.68 -6.33
CA GLY A 188 -8.92 5.09 -6.59
C GLY A 188 -10.23 5.82 -6.84
N VAL A 189 -10.22 6.68 -7.85
CA VAL A 189 -11.34 7.59 -8.20
C VAL A 189 -11.99 7.26 -9.54
N ALA A 190 -11.62 6.12 -10.13
CA ALA A 190 -12.13 5.64 -11.41
C ALA A 190 -12.82 4.29 -11.18
N ASP A 191 -13.55 3.81 -12.18
CA ASP A 191 -14.23 2.51 -12.13
C ASP A 191 -13.21 1.35 -12.04
N ASP A 192 -12.91 0.88 -10.84
CA ASP A 192 -11.84 -0.07 -10.54
C ASP A 192 -12.33 -1.52 -10.52
N GLU A 193 -11.39 -2.47 -10.54
CA GLU A 193 -11.65 -3.91 -10.45
C GLU A 193 -10.77 -4.49 -9.35
N LEU A 194 -11.34 -4.87 -8.20
CA LEU A 194 -10.62 -5.36 -7.04
C LEU A 194 -11.02 -6.80 -6.73
N SER A 195 -10.03 -7.67 -6.49
CA SER A 195 -10.26 -9.06 -6.08
C SER A 195 -9.45 -9.38 -4.83
N GLY A 196 -10.10 -9.78 -3.74
CA GLY A 196 -9.47 -10.12 -2.45
C GLY A 196 -8.64 -11.41 -2.56
N GLY A 197 -9.31 -12.51 -2.92
CA GLY A 197 -8.66 -13.78 -3.22
C GLY A 197 -9.09 -14.88 -2.26
N ASN A 198 -8.21 -15.29 -1.34
CA ASN A 198 -8.65 -16.08 -0.18
C ASN A 198 -8.21 -15.34 1.07
N GLY A 199 -8.94 -15.54 2.16
CA GLY A 199 -8.73 -14.77 3.37
C GLY A 199 -10.00 -13.98 3.65
N ASN A 200 -10.03 -13.27 4.77
CA ASN A 200 -11.12 -12.34 5.07
C ASN A 200 -10.66 -10.95 4.63
N ASP A 201 -11.06 -10.57 3.43
CA ASP A 201 -10.53 -9.40 2.74
C ASP A 201 -11.35 -8.14 3.03
N VAL A 202 -10.73 -6.96 2.94
CA VAL A 202 -11.40 -5.66 3.03
C VAL A 202 -11.20 -4.90 1.72
N LEU A 203 -12.28 -4.69 0.98
CA LEU A 203 -12.26 -4.04 -0.33
C LEU A 203 -12.89 -2.65 -0.25
N ILE A 204 -12.12 -1.63 -0.63
CA ILE A 204 -12.56 -0.23 -0.72
C ILE A 204 -12.38 0.21 -2.18
N GLY A 205 -13.47 0.22 -2.97
CA GLY A 205 -13.43 0.67 -4.36
C GLY A 205 -13.04 2.15 -4.51
N GLY A 206 -13.64 2.99 -3.66
CA GLY A 206 -13.41 4.42 -3.64
C GLY A 206 -14.52 5.17 -4.37
N ALA A 207 -14.17 6.04 -5.31
CA ALA A 207 -15.17 6.73 -6.12
C ALA A 207 -15.17 6.15 -7.53
N GLY A 208 -16.35 5.98 -8.12
CA GLY A 208 -16.45 5.25 -9.38
C GLY A 208 -17.55 4.22 -9.29
N SER A 209 -17.80 3.50 -10.37
CA SER A 209 -18.61 2.27 -10.28
C SER A 209 -17.63 1.10 -10.31
N ASP A 210 -17.35 0.55 -9.14
CA ASP A 210 -16.26 -0.41 -8.96
C ASP A 210 -16.78 -1.86 -9.00
N GLU A 211 -15.98 -2.77 -9.54
CA GLU A 211 -16.23 -4.22 -9.52
C GLU A 211 -15.40 -4.82 -8.37
N LEU A 212 -16.07 -5.36 -7.35
CA LEU A 212 -15.44 -5.88 -6.13
C LEU A 212 -15.77 -7.37 -5.97
N ASP A 213 -14.73 -8.21 -5.94
CA ASP A 213 -14.79 -9.67 -5.78
C ASP A 213 -14.06 -10.04 -4.48
N GLY A 214 -14.78 -10.46 -3.44
CA GLY A 214 -14.18 -10.82 -2.14
C GLY A 214 -13.33 -12.08 -2.27
N GLY A 215 -13.90 -13.11 -2.90
CA GLY A 215 -13.29 -14.40 -3.11
C GLY A 215 -13.74 -15.41 -2.06
N ASN A 216 -12.78 -16.11 -1.45
CA ASN A 216 -13.08 -17.09 -0.40
C ASN A 216 -12.79 -16.52 0.98
N GLY A 217 -13.80 -16.37 1.81
CA GLY A 217 -13.66 -16.00 3.21
C GLY A 217 -14.89 -15.23 3.65
N ALA A 218 -14.78 -14.56 4.79
CA ALA A 218 -15.79 -13.61 5.24
C ALA A 218 -15.29 -12.19 4.94
N ASP A 219 -15.72 -11.63 3.83
CA ASP A 219 -15.16 -10.41 3.27
C ASP A 219 -15.94 -9.16 3.67
N ILE A 220 -15.29 -8.01 3.60
CA ILE A 220 -15.87 -6.70 3.92
C ILE A 220 -15.79 -5.81 2.69
N PHE A 221 -16.96 -5.45 2.16
CA PHE A 221 -17.10 -4.48 1.09
C PHE A 221 -17.43 -3.10 1.68
N VAL A 222 -16.57 -2.12 1.47
CA VAL A 222 -16.68 -0.80 2.10
C VAL A 222 -17.31 0.21 1.15
N LEU A 223 -18.45 0.77 1.56
CA LEU A 223 -19.08 1.90 0.92
C LEU A 223 -18.67 3.20 1.62
N ASN A 224 -17.82 3.99 0.95
CA ASN A 224 -17.29 5.27 1.43
C ASN A 224 -17.46 6.41 0.42
N SER A 225 -18.34 6.25 -0.57
CA SER A 225 -18.58 7.24 -1.62
C SER A 225 -20.04 7.22 -2.06
N LEU A 226 -20.56 8.37 -2.48
CA LEU A 226 -21.86 8.51 -3.15
C LEU A 226 -21.73 8.60 -4.68
N SER A 227 -20.50 8.47 -5.20
CA SER A 227 -20.21 8.58 -6.63
C SER A 227 -20.12 7.22 -7.25
N GLY A 228 -21.04 6.93 -8.18
CA GLY A 228 -21.13 5.65 -8.86
C GLY A 228 -21.94 4.61 -8.09
N VAL A 229 -21.98 3.38 -8.59
CA VAL A 229 -22.66 2.25 -7.96
C VAL A 229 -21.73 1.05 -8.08
N ASP A 230 -21.31 0.52 -6.94
CA ASP A 230 -20.38 -0.60 -6.92
C ASP A 230 -21.11 -1.94 -7.14
N GLU A 231 -20.45 -2.89 -7.79
CA GLU A 231 -20.92 -4.24 -8.00
C GLU A 231 -20.10 -5.20 -7.13
N PHE A 232 -20.75 -5.86 -6.17
CA PHE A 232 -20.12 -6.90 -5.35
C PHE A 232 -20.40 -8.25 -6.05
N GLU A 233 -19.39 -8.80 -6.70
CA GLU A 233 -19.56 -9.91 -7.66
C GLU A 233 -19.99 -11.22 -7.01
N ASP A 234 -19.56 -11.47 -5.77
CA ASP A 234 -19.67 -12.76 -5.10
C ASP A 234 -20.19 -12.69 -3.65
N PHE A 235 -20.75 -11.55 -3.25
CA PHE A 235 -21.30 -11.32 -1.91
C PHE A 235 -22.23 -12.44 -1.44
N THR A 236 -21.98 -12.94 -0.23
CA THR A 236 -22.73 -14.00 0.44
C THR A 236 -23.28 -13.52 1.78
N ALA A 237 -24.59 -13.29 1.86
CA ALA A 237 -25.23 -12.83 3.10
C ALA A 237 -25.03 -13.82 4.26
N GLY A 238 -24.76 -13.29 5.45
CA GLY A 238 -24.43 -14.05 6.66
C GLY A 238 -23.01 -14.59 6.73
N GLU A 239 -22.20 -14.43 5.68
CA GLU A 239 -20.76 -14.69 5.66
C GLU A 239 -20.00 -13.36 5.47
N ASP A 240 -20.32 -12.62 4.41
CA ASP A 240 -19.74 -11.32 4.10
C ASP A 240 -20.47 -10.16 4.76
N MET A 241 -19.81 -9.01 4.81
CA MET A 241 -20.29 -7.78 5.41
C MET A 241 -20.18 -6.60 4.46
N ILE A 242 -21.18 -5.72 4.50
CA ILE A 242 -21.16 -4.41 3.84
C ILE A 242 -20.89 -3.36 4.91
N SER A 243 -19.72 -2.73 4.86
CA SER A 243 -19.35 -1.66 5.79
C SER A 243 -19.77 -0.31 5.21
N ILE A 244 -20.56 0.46 5.96
CA ILE A 244 -21.04 1.77 5.53
C ILE A 244 -20.39 2.87 6.38
N ASP A 245 -19.68 3.78 5.71
CA ASP A 245 -19.06 4.96 6.35
C ASP A 245 -20.12 6.03 6.70
N THR A 246 -20.35 6.25 7.99
CA THR A 246 -21.34 7.22 8.46
C THR A 246 -20.96 8.69 8.25
N LEU A 247 -19.71 8.99 7.91
CA LEU A 247 -19.29 10.33 7.49
C LEU A 247 -19.87 10.67 6.11
N VAL A 248 -20.13 9.66 5.29
CA VAL A 248 -20.69 9.77 3.93
C VAL A 248 -22.20 9.52 3.96
N PHE A 249 -22.62 8.46 4.65
CA PHE A 249 -24.00 8.01 4.76
C PHE A 249 -24.60 8.41 6.11
N THR A 250 -25.07 9.64 6.18
CA THR A 250 -25.58 10.23 7.43
C THR A 250 -26.91 9.64 7.90
N GLY A 251 -27.16 9.70 9.21
CA GLY A 251 -28.48 9.33 9.76
C GLY A 251 -28.71 7.84 9.91
N LEU A 252 -27.68 7.02 9.67
CA LEU A 252 -27.65 5.61 10.05
C LEU A 252 -27.42 5.46 11.55
N THR A 253 -28.07 4.47 12.14
CA THR A 253 -27.90 4.10 13.55
C THR A 253 -27.51 2.63 13.64
N SER A 254 -26.53 2.33 14.50
CA SER A 254 -26.14 0.97 14.84
C SER A 254 -26.86 0.44 16.08
N ASN A 255 -26.99 -0.88 16.14
CA ASN A 255 -27.35 -1.60 17.35
C ASN A 255 -26.10 -1.76 18.26
N GLU A 256 -26.26 -2.44 19.40
CA GLU A 256 -25.15 -2.67 20.35
C GLU A 256 -23.99 -3.50 19.77
N ALA A 257 -24.22 -4.26 18.71
CA ALA A 257 -23.22 -5.06 18.01
C ALA A 257 -22.49 -4.29 16.89
N GLY A 258 -22.83 -3.02 16.64
CA GLY A 258 -22.23 -2.21 15.60
C GLY A 258 -22.80 -2.43 14.19
N THR A 259 -23.81 -3.29 14.04
CA THR A 259 -24.52 -3.48 12.77
C THR A 259 -25.70 -2.53 12.66
N LEU A 260 -26.23 -2.36 11.44
CA LEU A 260 -27.40 -1.52 11.17
C LEU A 260 -28.60 -1.93 12.04
N ASP A 261 -29.30 -0.94 12.61
CA ASP A 261 -30.56 -1.20 13.32
C ASP A 261 -31.62 -1.76 12.35
N GLU A 262 -32.36 -2.80 12.77
CA GLU A 262 -33.41 -3.42 11.93
C GLU A 262 -34.44 -2.41 11.41
N SER A 263 -34.72 -1.34 12.17
CA SER A 263 -35.65 -0.28 11.76
C SER A 263 -35.12 0.61 10.65
N ALA A 264 -33.79 0.67 10.47
CA ALA A 264 -33.13 1.43 9.42
C ALA A 264 -33.02 0.66 8.09
N PHE A 265 -33.37 -0.63 8.08
CA PHE A 265 -33.36 -1.48 6.89
C PHE A 265 -34.77 -1.68 6.29
N GLY A 266 -34.87 -1.76 4.97
CA GLY A 266 -36.13 -1.98 4.26
C GLY A 266 -35.99 -2.76 2.96
N PHE A 267 -37.11 -3.27 2.46
CA PHE A 267 -37.16 -3.95 1.16
C PHE A 267 -37.89 -3.10 0.12
N GLY A 268 -37.45 -3.23 -1.14
CA GLY A 268 -37.99 -2.51 -2.29
C GLY A 268 -37.21 -1.23 -2.61
N SER A 269 -37.73 -0.47 -3.57
CA SER A 269 -37.04 0.71 -4.12
C SER A 269 -37.34 2.03 -3.41
N SER A 270 -38.13 2.02 -2.33
CA SER A 270 -38.55 3.24 -1.62
C SER A 270 -38.82 2.95 -0.14
N ALA A 271 -38.43 3.89 0.74
CA ALA A 271 -38.70 3.77 2.16
C ALA A 271 -40.21 3.79 2.44
N THR A 272 -40.60 3.00 3.43
CA THR A 272 -41.99 2.88 3.91
C THR A 272 -42.19 3.48 5.31
N THR A 273 -41.09 3.81 5.98
CA THR A 273 -41.05 4.40 7.32
C THR A 273 -40.02 5.52 7.35
N SER A 274 -40.13 6.43 8.32
CA SER A 274 -39.19 7.55 8.50
C SER A 274 -37.81 7.15 8.99
N GLU A 275 -37.66 5.91 9.45
CA GLU A 275 -36.45 5.34 10.04
C GLU A 275 -35.58 4.64 9.00
N GLN A 276 -36.18 4.12 7.92
CA GLN A 276 -35.47 3.41 6.87
C GLN A 276 -34.46 4.33 6.17
N ARG A 277 -33.23 3.85 6.02
CA ARG A 277 -32.12 4.53 5.35
C ARG A 277 -31.44 3.63 4.33
N ILE A 278 -31.36 2.33 4.60
CA ILE A 278 -30.85 1.34 3.65
C ILE A 278 -32.00 0.48 3.16
N LEU A 279 -32.11 0.36 1.84
CA LEU A 279 -33.15 -0.40 1.18
C LEU A 279 -32.51 -1.45 0.28
N PHE A 280 -33.15 -2.61 0.16
CA PHE A 280 -32.73 -3.64 -0.77
C PHE A 280 -33.84 -3.94 -1.78
N ASP A 281 -33.60 -3.60 -3.04
CA ASP A 281 -34.50 -3.97 -4.15
C ASP A 281 -34.15 -5.37 -4.65
N GLN A 282 -34.92 -6.34 -4.17
CA GLN A 282 -34.74 -7.77 -4.50
C GLN A 282 -34.92 -8.08 -5.99
N ALA A 283 -35.56 -7.20 -6.78
CA ALA A 283 -35.75 -7.43 -8.19
C ALA A 283 -34.50 -7.10 -9.01
N SER A 284 -33.76 -6.07 -8.61
CA SER A 284 -32.51 -5.66 -9.26
C SER A 284 -31.27 -6.16 -8.53
N GLY A 285 -31.37 -6.52 -7.25
CA GLY A 285 -30.24 -6.79 -6.37
C GLY A 285 -29.54 -5.53 -5.88
N SER A 286 -30.17 -4.36 -5.99
CA SER A 286 -29.56 -3.09 -5.60
C SER A 286 -29.75 -2.80 -4.13
N VAL A 287 -28.67 -2.35 -3.48
CA VAL A 287 -28.73 -1.65 -2.20
C VAL A 287 -28.88 -0.16 -2.49
N LEU A 288 -29.87 0.47 -1.87
CA LEU A 288 -30.16 1.89 -2.02
C LEU A 288 -30.04 2.61 -0.68
N TYR A 289 -29.61 3.86 -0.74
CA TYR A 289 -29.55 4.78 0.38
C TYR A 289 -30.59 5.89 0.25
N ASP A 290 -31.43 6.03 1.28
CA ASP A 290 -32.41 7.10 1.45
C ASP A 290 -31.92 8.04 2.56
N ALA A 291 -31.45 9.22 2.20
CA ALA A 291 -30.83 10.14 3.15
C ALA A 291 -31.83 10.81 4.11
N ASP A 292 -33.08 11.02 3.70
CA ASP A 292 -34.08 11.74 4.50
C ASP A 292 -35.11 10.81 5.16
N GLY A 293 -35.18 9.55 4.70
CA GLY A 293 -36.14 8.54 5.18
C GLY A 293 -37.58 8.85 4.80
N ALA A 294 -37.83 9.85 3.95
CA ALA A 294 -39.16 10.19 3.51
C ALA A 294 -39.52 9.30 2.31
N GLY A 295 -40.56 8.48 2.44
CA GLY A 295 -40.97 7.60 1.34
C GLY A 295 -41.14 8.35 0.01
N GLY A 296 -40.43 7.90 -1.04
CA GLY A 296 -40.34 8.59 -2.33
C GLY A 296 -39.26 8.03 -3.26
N THR A 297 -39.01 8.70 -4.39
CA THR A 297 -38.01 8.33 -5.43
C THR A 297 -36.59 8.79 -5.10
N ASP A 298 -36.33 9.20 -3.87
CA ASP A 298 -35.11 9.93 -3.50
C ASP A 298 -34.01 9.01 -2.97
N ALA A 299 -34.30 7.70 -2.85
CA ALA A 299 -33.31 6.68 -2.60
C ALA A 299 -32.40 6.49 -3.83
N VAL A 300 -31.10 6.49 -3.60
CA VAL A 300 -30.08 6.33 -4.65
C VAL A 300 -29.43 4.96 -4.53
N ALA A 301 -29.21 4.27 -5.65
CA ALA A 301 -28.44 3.03 -5.65
C ALA A 301 -26.99 3.34 -5.25
N ILE A 302 -26.42 2.50 -4.39
CA ILE A 302 -25.07 2.65 -3.84
C ILE A 302 -24.24 1.38 -4.03
N ALA A 303 -24.90 0.23 -4.14
CA ALA A 303 -24.26 -1.02 -4.52
C ALA A 303 -25.24 -1.97 -5.24
N ILE A 304 -24.71 -2.98 -5.90
CA ILE A 304 -25.40 -4.13 -6.44
C ILE A 304 -24.76 -5.37 -5.81
N VAL A 305 -25.56 -6.18 -5.12
CA VAL A 305 -25.11 -7.39 -4.39
C VAL A 305 -25.75 -8.66 -4.94
N GLY A 306 -26.35 -8.56 -6.13
CA GLY A 306 -27.12 -9.65 -6.74
C GLY A 306 -28.49 -9.89 -6.10
N VAL A 307 -29.23 -10.84 -6.66
CA VAL A 307 -30.60 -11.17 -6.22
C VAL A 307 -30.59 -12.14 -5.03
N ASP A 308 -30.25 -11.64 -3.84
CA ASP A 308 -30.20 -12.43 -2.61
C ASP A 308 -31.38 -12.14 -1.66
N ALA A 309 -32.29 -13.10 -1.50
CA ALA A 309 -33.43 -12.96 -0.60
C ALA A 309 -33.06 -13.04 0.90
N SER A 310 -31.82 -13.35 1.24
CA SER A 310 -31.33 -13.55 2.60
C SER A 310 -30.63 -12.35 3.22
N LEU A 311 -30.37 -11.28 2.45
CA LEU A 311 -29.79 -10.04 2.95
C LEU A 311 -30.66 -9.37 4.04
N THR A 312 -30.04 -8.98 5.14
CA THR A 312 -30.67 -8.37 6.32
C THR A 312 -29.85 -7.20 6.86
N ALA A 313 -30.38 -6.50 7.87
CA ALA A 313 -29.65 -5.45 8.59
C ALA A 313 -28.36 -5.96 9.30
N ALA A 314 -28.26 -7.26 9.59
CA ALA A 314 -27.09 -7.82 10.25
C ALA A 314 -25.85 -7.88 9.34
N ASP A 315 -26.06 -7.87 8.02
CA ASP A 315 -25.01 -7.90 6.99
C ASP A 315 -24.40 -6.52 6.74
N PHE A 316 -24.87 -5.48 7.45
CA PHE A 316 -24.39 -4.12 7.33
C PHE A 316 -23.68 -3.66 8.60
N ALA A 317 -22.38 -3.42 8.53
CA ALA A 317 -21.63 -2.74 9.58
C ALA A 317 -21.75 -1.22 9.43
N VAL A 318 -21.92 -0.51 10.53
CA VAL A 318 -22.06 0.95 10.54
C VAL A 318 -20.89 1.54 11.33
N VAL A 319 -20.02 2.29 10.64
CA VAL A 319 -18.72 2.74 11.16
C VAL A 319 -18.55 4.25 11.13
#